data_AF-A0A9E3Q4S9-F1
#
_entry.id   AF-A0A9E3Q4S9-F1
#
_cell.length_a   1.000
_cell.length_b   1.000
_cell.length_c   1.000
_cell.angle_alpha   90.00
_cell.angle_beta   90.00
_cell.angle_gamma   90.00
#
_symmetry.space_group_name_H-M   'P 1'
#
loop_
_entity.id
_entity.type
_entity.pdbx_description
1 polymer ?
#
loop_
_entity_poly.entity_id
_entity_poly.type
_entity_poly.pdbx_seq_one_letter_code
_entity_poly.pdbx_strand_id
1 'polypeptide(L)'
;MSLDPILAAAWELQEFCEARGWRFCFIGGIAVQRWGEPRFTADADLTLLTGFGEEESFIDPLLSRFRPRRDDAREFALRNRVLLLEAHNGTPLDVATRS
;
A
#
# COMPACT_ATOMS: atom_id res chain seq x y z
N MET A 1 16.63 12.37 14.12
CA MET A 1 15.29 12.61 13.54
C MET A 1 14.68 11.26 13.28
N SER A 2 13.66 10.85 14.04
CA SER A 2 12.85 9.71 13.62
C SER A 2 12.06 10.16 12.39
N LEU A 3 12.08 9.37 11.33
CA LEU A 3 11.15 9.55 10.22
C LEU A 3 9.72 9.49 10.79
N ASP A 4 8.81 10.28 10.25
CA ASP A 4 7.38 10.11 10.54
C ASP A 4 7.01 8.64 10.27
N PRO A 5 6.36 7.92 11.21
CA PRO A 5 6.00 6.51 11.04
C PRO A 5 5.29 6.23 9.72
N ILE A 6 4.48 7.16 9.23
CA ILE A 6 3.75 7.03 7.96
C ILE A 6 4.72 7.11 6.79
N LEU A 7 5.68 8.03 6.83
CA LEU A 7 6.72 8.12 5.81
C LEU A 7 7.62 6.87 5.83
N ALA A 8 7.86 6.27 7.00
CA ALA A 8 8.64 5.04 7.10
C ALA A 8 7.90 3.85 6.49
N ALA A 9 6.59 3.74 6.74
CA ALA A 9 5.73 2.72 6.16
C ALA A 9 5.58 2.89 4.63
N ALA A 10 5.44 4.14 4.16
CA ALA A 10 5.41 4.44 2.74
C ALA A 10 6.75 4.11 2.08
N TRP A 11 7.88 4.47 2.70
CA TRP A 11 9.21 4.10 2.21
C TRP A 11 9.38 2.59 2.09
N GLU A 12 8.99 1.84 3.12
CA GLU A 12 9.03 0.37 3.14
C GLU A 12 8.21 -0.24 1.98
N LEU A 13 7.00 0.29 1.73
CA LEU A 13 6.15 -0.15 0.64
C LEU A 13 6.73 0.24 -0.74
N GLN A 14 7.32 1.43 -0.85
CA GLN A 14 8.01 1.88 -2.06
C GLN A 14 9.17 0.95 -2.42
N GLU A 15 10.08 0.69 -1.48
CA GLU A 15 11.23 -0.19 -1.71
C GLU A 15 10.78 -1.58 -2.16
N PHE A 16 9.69 -2.10 -1.57
CA PHE A 16 9.14 -3.39 -1.95
C PHE A 16 8.65 -3.45 -3.40
N CYS A 17 7.97 -2.37 -3.85
CA CYS A 17 7.44 -2.26 -5.21
C CYS A 17 8.57 -2.01 -6.23
N GLU A 18 9.50 -1.11 -5.92
CA GLU A 18 10.65 -0.78 -6.76
C GLU A 18 11.55 -1.99 -7.01
N ALA A 19 11.82 -2.79 -5.97
CA ALA A 19 12.61 -4.03 -6.09
C ALA A 19 12.00 -5.06 -7.06
N ARG A 20 10.72 -4.93 -7.40
CA ARG A 20 9.98 -5.79 -8.34
C ARG A 20 9.71 -5.13 -9.69
N GLY A 21 10.15 -3.89 -9.88
CA GLY A 21 9.85 -3.12 -11.09
C GLY A 21 8.36 -2.81 -11.26
N TRP A 22 7.57 -2.84 -10.18
CA TRP A 22 6.15 -2.58 -10.24
C TRP A 22 5.87 -1.09 -10.44
N ARG A 23 4.86 -0.78 -11.24
CA ARG A 23 4.40 0.60 -11.43
C ARG A 23 3.35 0.93 -10.36
N PHE A 24 3.60 1.98 -9.60
CA PHE A 24 2.71 2.42 -8.53
C PHE A 24 2.65 3.94 -8.42
N CYS A 25 1.68 4.44 -7.65
CA CYS A 25 1.56 5.84 -7.26
C CYS A 25 1.00 5.93 -5.84
N PHE A 26 1.64 6.71 -4.97
CA PHE A 26 1.03 7.07 -3.68
C PHE A 26 -0.15 8.01 -3.89
N ILE A 27 -1.23 7.80 -3.13
CA ILE A 27 -2.43 8.62 -3.15
C ILE A 27 -2.73 9.13 -1.73
N GLY A 28 -3.94 9.65 -1.48
CA GLY A 28 -4.37 9.99 -0.13
C GLY A 28 -3.57 11.12 0.53
N GLY A 29 -3.45 11.06 1.86
CA GLY A 29 -2.80 12.11 2.65
C GLY A 29 -1.34 12.34 2.30
N ILE A 30 -0.61 11.26 2.02
CA ILE A 30 0.80 11.32 1.60
C ILE A 30 0.96 12.12 0.31
N ALA A 31 0.07 11.93 -0.67
CA ALA A 31 0.11 12.69 -1.92
C ALA A 31 -0.21 14.19 -1.72
N VAL A 32 -1.09 14.52 -0.76
CA VAL A 32 -1.54 15.90 -0.48
C VAL A 32 -0.55 16.68 0.38
N GLN A 33 0.29 16.02 1.20
CA GLN A 33 1.33 16.68 2.01
C GLN A 33 2.33 17.52 1.19
N ARG A 34 2.43 17.28 -0.13
CA ARG A 34 3.27 18.07 -1.03
C ARG A 34 2.67 19.42 -1.46
N TRP A 35 1.36 19.65 -1.27
CA TRP A 35 0.63 20.78 -1.87
C TRP A 35 -0.31 21.57 -0.92
N GLY A 36 -0.39 21.29 0.38
CA GLY A 36 -1.27 22.05 1.30
C GLY A 36 -1.28 21.58 2.76
N GLU A 37 -2.27 22.04 3.54
CA GLU A 37 -2.40 21.68 4.97
C GLU A 37 -2.53 20.16 5.15
N PRO A 38 -1.74 19.54 6.06
CA PRO A 38 -1.83 18.12 6.33
C PRO A 38 -3.25 17.75 6.77
N ARG A 39 -3.95 16.98 5.95
CA ARG A 39 -5.00 16.13 6.52
C ARG A 39 -4.27 15.09 7.33
N PHE A 40 -4.59 14.99 8.62
CA PHE A 40 -4.09 13.91 9.46
C PHE A 40 -4.58 12.60 8.85
N THR A 41 -3.71 11.91 8.12
CA THR A 41 -3.95 10.54 7.68
C THR A 41 -3.19 9.64 8.61
N ALA A 42 -3.80 8.53 9.01
CA ALA A 42 -3.17 7.57 9.92
C ALA A 42 -2.58 6.39 9.13
N ASP A 43 -2.63 6.46 7.81
CA ASP A 43 -2.40 5.39 6.85
C ASP A 43 -1.57 5.88 5.64
N ALA A 44 -0.99 4.91 4.92
CA ALA A 44 -0.34 5.14 3.65
C ALA A 44 -1.12 4.45 2.52
N ASP A 45 -1.64 5.24 1.59
CA ASP A 45 -2.39 4.76 0.45
C ASP A 45 -1.54 4.69 -0.82
N LEU A 46 -1.62 3.58 -1.55
CA LEU A 46 -0.93 3.37 -2.82
C LEU A 46 -1.84 2.68 -3.84
N THR A 47 -1.70 3.06 -5.10
CA THR A 47 -2.29 2.35 -6.23
C THR A 47 -1.22 1.61 -7.04
N LEU A 48 -1.41 0.32 -7.28
CA LEU A 48 -0.64 -0.51 -8.22
C LEU A 48 -1.31 -0.54 -9.59
N LEU A 49 -0.48 -0.43 -10.63
CA LEU A 49 -0.88 -0.74 -12.01
C LEU A 49 -0.59 -2.23 -12.25
N THR A 50 -1.63 -3.04 -12.11
CA THR A 50 -1.55 -4.51 -12.16
C THR A 50 -1.89 -5.10 -13.52
N GLY A 51 -2.47 -4.31 -14.44
CA GLY A 51 -3.10 -4.86 -15.64
C GLY A 51 -4.36 -5.67 -15.31
N PHE A 52 -4.94 -6.34 -16.31
CA PHE A 52 -6.16 -7.14 -16.16
C PHE A 52 -5.83 -8.60 -15.83
N GLY A 53 -6.35 -9.11 -14.71
CA GLY A 53 -6.34 -10.55 -14.40
C GLY A 53 -5.01 -11.07 -13.88
N GLU A 54 -4.09 -10.18 -13.48
CA GLU A 54 -2.80 -10.53 -12.86
C GLU A 54 -2.73 -10.10 -11.40
N GLU A 55 -3.85 -9.71 -10.77
CA GLU A 55 -3.87 -9.14 -9.42
C GLU A 55 -3.29 -10.08 -8.37
N GLU A 56 -3.47 -11.40 -8.50
CA GLU A 56 -2.86 -12.40 -7.61
C GLU A 56 -1.33 -12.25 -7.55
N SER A 57 -0.69 -11.94 -8.69
CA SER A 57 0.77 -11.81 -8.77
C SER A 57 1.32 -10.62 -7.99
N PHE A 58 0.45 -9.67 -7.62
CA PHE A 58 0.77 -8.54 -6.74
C PHE A 58 0.33 -8.79 -5.30
N ILE A 59 -0.86 -9.37 -5.12
CA ILE A 59 -1.46 -9.62 -3.80
C ILE A 59 -0.65 -10.62 -3.00
N ASP A 60 -0.26 -11.75 -3.60
CA ASP A 60 0.41 -12.84 -2.87
C ASP A 60 1.79 -12.42 -2.34
N PRO A 61 2.64 -11.71 -3.10
CA PRO A 61 3.89 -11.18 -2.55
C PRO A 61 3.67 -10.12 -1.46
N LEU A 62 2.67 -9.25 -1.58
CA LEU A 62 2.36 -8.26 -0.54
C LEU A 62 1.96 -8.93 0.77
N LEU A 63 1.13 -9.97 0.71
CA LEU A 63 0.73 -10.77 1.87
C LEU A 63 1.90 -11.54 2.49
N SER A 64 2.92 -11.89 1.70
CA SER A 64 4.14 -12.52 2.23
C SER A 64 5.05 -11.54 2.99
N ARG A 65 4.91 -10.22 2.72
CA ARG A 65 5.81 -9.18 3.21
C ARG A 65 5.19 -8.30 4.31
N PHE A 66 3.89 -8.11 4.29
CA PHE A 66 3.16 -7.24 5.20
C PHE A 66 2.07 -8.01 5.94
N ARG A 67 1.69 -7.52 7.11
CA ARG A 67 0.67 -8.18 7.91
C ARG A 67 -0.73 -7.84 7.37
N PRO A 68 -1.59 -8.81 7.05
CA PRO A 68 -2.96 -8.53 6.67
C PRO A 68 -3.77 -7.99 7.87
N ARG A 69 -4.65 -7.02 7.63
CA ARG A 69 -5.56 -6.48 8.66
C ARG A 69 -6.86 -7.29 8.81
N ARG A 70 -6.99 -8.40 8.08
CA ARG A 70 -8.16 -9.28 8.06
C ARG A 70 -7.77 -10.69 7.61
N ASP A 71 -8.50 -11.71 8.08
CA ASP A 71 -8.19 -13.12 7.78
C ASP A 71 -8.46 -13.50 6.32
N ASP A 72 -9.45 -12.87 5.69
CA ASP A 72 -9.88 -13.09 4.30
C ASP A 72 -9.16 -12.17 3.29
N ALA A 73 -8.00 -11.62 3.64
CA ALA A 73 -7.35 -10.50 2.91
C ALA A 73 -7.19 -10.74 1.40
N ARG A 74 -6.79 -11.96 1.00
CA ARG A 74 -6.62 -12.31 -0.42
C ARG A 74 -7.94 -12.28 -1.19
N GLU A 75 -8.96 -12.98 -0.70
CA GLU A 75 -10.29 -13.03 -1.34
C GLU A 75 -10.93 -11.64 -1.35
N PHE A 76 -10.82 -10.93 -0.23
CA PHE A 76 -11.30 -9.57 -0.10
C PHE A 76 -10.66 -8.64 -1.14
N ALA A 77 -9.34 -8.73 -1.34
CA ALA A 77 -8.62 -7.89 -2.30
C ALA A 77 -9.01 -8.18 -3.75
N LEU A 78 -9.14 -9.46 -4.12
CA LEU A 78 -9.58 -9.84 -5.47
C LEU A 78 -11.00 -9.34 -5.77
N ARG A 79 -11.90 -9.40 -4.78
CA ARG A 79 -13.28 -8.92 -4.93
C ARG A 79 -13.40 -7.39 -4.95
N ASN A 80 -12.68 -6.71 -4.06
CA ASN A 80 -12.88 -5.28 -3.79
C ASN A 80 -11.81 -4.39 -4.42
N ARG A 81 -10.81 -4.97 -5.09
CA ARG A 81 -9.67 -4.27 -5.72
C ARG A 81 -8.85 -3.43 -4.75
N VAL A 82 -8.85 -3.80 -3.48
CA VAL A 82 -8.07 -3.15 -2.42
C VAL A 82 -7.59 -4.17 -1.39
N LEU A 83 -6.29 -4.16 -1.11
CA LEU A 83 -5.63 -5.00 -0.13
C LEU A 83 -5.29 -4.16 1.10
N LEU A 84 -5.77 -4.60 2.26
CA LEU A 84 -5.64 -3.90 3.54
C LEU A 84 -4.54 -4.57 4.39
N LEU A 85 -3.44 -3.86 4.59
CA LEU A 85 -2.22 -4.35 5.22
C LEU A 85 -1.77 -3.44 6.36
N GLU A 86 -0.76 -3.89 7.07
CA GLU A 86 -0.06 -3.18 8.14
C GLU A 86 1.45 -3.34 7.92
N ALA A 87 2.17 -2.22 7.99
CA ALA A 87 3.63 -2.15 7.91
C ALA A 87 4.29 -2.70 9.19
N HIS A 88 5.61 -2.87 9.18
CA HIS A 88 6.34 -3.42 10.34
C HIS A 88 6.23 -2.55 11.59
N ASN A 89 6.03 -1.25 11.42
CA ASN A 89 5.86 -0.30 12.50
C ASN A 89 4.40 -0.15 12.97
N GLY A 90 3.47 -0.97 12.45
CA GLY A 90 2.06 -0.92 12.81
C GLY A 90 1.23 0.12 12.04
N THR A 91 1.83 0.86 11.09
CA THR A 91 1.08 1.80 10.25
C THR A 91 0.20 1.05 9.24
N PRO A 92 -1.11 1.34 9.15
CA PRO A 92 -1.99 0.81 8.12
C PRO A 92 -1.54 1.19 6.70
N LEU A 93 -1.63 0.22 5.78
CA LEU A 93 -1.32 0.36 4.36
C LEU A 93 -2.54 -0.06 3.53
N ASP A 94 -2.96 0.79 2.61
CA ASP A 94 -4.07 0.52 1.69
C ASP A 94 -3.58 0.49 0.25
N VAL A 95 -3.62 -0.71 -0.35
CA VAL A 95 -3.08 -0.96 -1.69
C VAL A 95 -4.22 -1.25 -2.66
N ALA A 96 -4.56 -0.27 -3.48
CA ALA A 96 -5.55 -0.45 -4.55
C ALA A 96 -4.92 -1.07 -5.79
N THR A 97 -5.57 -2.07 -6.39
CA THR A 97 -5.14 -2.68 -7.66
C THR A 97 -5.95 -2.13 -8.82
N ARG A 98 -5.30 -1.48 -9.80
CA ARG A 98 -5.93 -0.95 -11.01
C ARG A 98 -5.38 -1.64 -12.25
N SER A 99 -6.28 -1.99 -13.16
CA SER A 99 -5.98 -2.49 -14.51
C SER A 99 -5.60 -1.37 -15.47
#